data_AF-A0A497C399-F1
#
_entry.id   AF-A0A497C399-F1
#
_cell.length_a   1.000
_cell.length_b   1.000
_cell.length_c   1.000
_cell.angle_alpha   90.00
_cell.angle_beta   90.00
_cell.angle_gamma   90.00
#
_symmetry.space_group_name_H-M   'P 1'
#
loop_
_entity.id
_entity.type
_entity.pdbx_description
1 polymer ?
#
loop_
_entity_poly.entity_id
_entity_poly.type
_entity_poly.pdbx_seq_one_letter_code
_entity_poly.pdbx_strand_id
1 'polypeptide(L)'
;MPSQTPAEKLKSDLQSLQSSLRDLQSSARLTDLRDRLEDLGGSVNGLDQRIADLRKKGYAFEKELEVQAADFVKGWAGIAPDLEQEISREAAGLARSLTPLETRLAGLTGDRSTPAALLPRVERLKSEVEILEGRIEAIEENIRGAYDQFHSDVNQLEYHLGRLEWTLTELSEASFQLLAAESGIMAVKAVWAREGKQTKEDPEGVLFLTDQRILFEQKEKVATKKVLFVVTEKELVQELLWEVPVVLVEEARSRKEGFLNKDDYLELTFESRAPMDKVHLHIWQRGDDWVALVNRARAGDFDQTRAIPIDKSLLERVKNAPTKCPSCGGAINQPILRGMESIHCEYCGDVIRI
;
A
#
# COMPACT_ATOMS: atom_id res chain seq x y z
N MET A 1 -45.64 7.14 26.15
CA MET A 1 -45.65 7.17 24.66
C MET A 1 -46.96 6.54 24.23
N PRO A 2 -47.79 7.17 23.38
CA PRO A 2 -49.05 6.56 22.95
C PRO A 2 -48.76 5.26 22.17
N SER A 3 -49.44 4.18 22.55
CA SER A 3 -49.39 2.91 21.84
C SER A 3 -49.99 3.08 20.44
N GLN A 4 -49.25 2.69 19.40
CA GLN A 4 -49.73 2.73 18.01
C GLN A 4 -51.05 1.98 17.87
N THR A 5 -51.97 2.53 17.08
CA THR A 5 -53.20 1.82 16.71
C THR A 5 -52.88 0.62 15.80
N PRO A 6 -53.74 -0.42 15.74
CA PRO A 6 -53.54 -1.55 14.83
C PRO A 6 -53.39 -1.15 13.36
N ALA A 7 -54.05 -0.06 12.94
CA ALA A 7 -53.95 0.46 11.58
C ALA A 7 -52.60 1.15 11.31
N GLU A 8 -52.09 1.94 12.26
CA GLU A 8 -50.77 2.57 12.17
C GLU A 8 -49.65 1.51 12.16
N LYS A 9 -49.74 0.51 13.05
CA LYS A 9 -48.79 -0.60 13.09
C LYS A 9 -48.79 -1.38 11.78
N LEU A 10 -49.95 -1.78 11.28
CA LEU A 10 -50.07 -2.51 10.01
C LEU A 10 -49.43 -1.74 8.85
N LYS A 11 -49.70 -0.43 8.75
CA LYS A 11 -49.12 0.41 7.71
C LYS A 11 -47.59 0.45 7.81
N SER A 12 -47.06 0.69 9.01
CA SER A 12 -45.62 0.72 9.27
C SER A 12 -44.95 -0.61 8.91
N ASP A 13 -45.56 -1.72 9.31
CA ASP A 13 -45.01 -3.05 9.09
C ASP A 13 -44.99 -3.44 7.61
N LEU A 14 -46.06 -3.10 6.86
CA LEU A 14 -46.11 -3.31 5.42
C LEU A 14 -45.06 -2.46 4.68
N GLN A 15 -44.85 -1.21 5.10
CA GLN A 15 -43.81 -0.35 4.54
C GLN A 15 -42.41 -0.91 4.82
N SER A 16 -42.15 -1.38 6.04
CA SER A 16 -40.88 -2.03 6.39
C SER A 16 -40.64 -3.28 5.54
N LEU A 17 -41.65 -4.16 5.42
CA LEU A 17 -41.57 -5.37 4.58
C LEU A 17 -41.32 -5.05 3.10
N GLN A 18 -41.93 -3.98 2.58
CA GLN A 18 -41.68 -3.55 1.21
C GLN A 18 -40.23 -3.12 0.99
N SER A 19 -39.63 -2.42 1.96
CA SER A 19 -38.21 -2.04 1.90
C SER A 19 -37.32 -3.26 2.02
N SER A 20 -37.48 -4.08 3.06
CA SER A 20 -36.69 -5.31 3.27
C SER A 20 -36.73 -6.22 2.07
N LEU A 21 -37.90 -6.44 1.46
CA LEU A 21 -38.01 -7.32 0.31
C LEU A 21 -37.35 -6.76 -0.96
N ARG A 22 -37.31 -5.43 -1.12
CA ARG A 22 -36.56 -4.79 -2.21
C ARG A 22 -35.06 -4.96 -2.02
N ASP A 23 -34.57 -4.76 -0.80
CA ASP A 23 -33.16 -4.95 -0.48
C ASP A 23 -32.78 -6.43 -0.66
N LEU A 24 -33.65 -7.34 -0.19
CA LEU A 24 -33.52 -8.78 -0.37
C LEU A 24 -33.50 -9.21 -1.83
N GLN A 25 -34.24 -8.52 -2.69
CA GLN A 25 -34.21 -8.77 -4.13
C GLN A 25 -32.84 -8.47 -4.74
N SER A 26 -32.16 -7.43 -4.25
CA SER A 26 -30.79 -7.11 -4.66
C SER A 26 -29.81 -8.16 -4.14
N SER A 27 -29.87 -8.47 -2.84
CA SER A 27 -28.98 -9.43 -2.20
C SER A 27 -29.18 -10.87 -2.70
N ALA A 28 -30.41 -11.27 -3.03
CA ALA A 28 -30.71 -12.58 -3.59
C ALA A 28 -30.07 -12.82 -4.96
N ARG A 29 -29.69 -11.75 -5.68
CA ARG A 29 -28.94 -11.85 -6.94
C ARG A 29 -27.44 -12.01 -6.71
N LEU A 30 -26.97 -11.84 -5.47
CA LEU A 30 -25.57 -11.88 -5.06
C LEU A 30 -24.71 -10.91 -5.90
N THR A 31 -25.26 -9.73 -6.20
CA THR A 31 -24.62 -8.73 -7.09
C THR A 31 -23.28 -8.27 -6.51
N ASP A 32 -23.26 -7.86 -5.25
CA ASP A 32 -22.04 -7.40 -4.57
C ASP A 32 -20.91 -8.43 -4.58
N LEU A 33 -21.26 -9.72 -4.55
CA LEU A 33 -20.29 -10.80 -4.60
C LEU A 33 -19.74 -11.00 -6.02
N ARG A 34 -20.58 -10.86 -7.05
CA ARG A 34 -20.13 -10.87 -8.45
C ARG A 34 -19.20 -9.70 -8.75
N ASP A 35 -19.58 -8.49 -8.31
CA ASP A 35 -18.77 -7.28 -8.52
C ASP A 35 -17.39 -7.43 -7.86
N ARG A 36 -17.32 -7.98 -6.64
CA ARG A 36 -16.06 -8.26 -5.96
C ARG A 36 -15.19 -9.29 -6.69
N LEU A 37 -15.78 -10.32 -7.30
CA LEU A 37 -15.02 -11.28 -8.10
C LEU A 37 -14.52 -10.65 -9.40
N GLU A 38 -15.33 -9.80 -10.04
CA GLU A 38 -14.93 -9.05 -11.24
C GLU A 38 -13.77 -8.11 -10.93
N ASP A 39 -13.87 -7.33 -9.84
CA ASP A 39 -12.81 -6.42 -9.37
C ASP A 39 -11.51 -7.18 -9.09
N LEU A 40 -11.60 -8.30 -8.35
CA LEU A 40 -10.43 -9.15 -8.07
C LEU A 40 -9.82 -9.73 -9.35
N GLY A 41 -10.65 -10.19 -10.29
CA GLY A 41 -10.18 -10.63 -11.60
C GLY A 41 -9.50 -9.52 -12.39
N GLY A 42 -10.02 -8.28 -12.31
CA GLY A 42 -9.40 -7.09 -12.87
C GLY A 42 -8.02 -6.81 -12.26
N SER A 43 -7.93 -6.81 -10.93
CA SER A 43 -6.68 -6.65 -10.19
C SER A 43 -5.64 -7.69 -10.60
N VAL A 44 -5.99 -8.98 -10.59
CA VAL A 44 -5.09 -10.08 -10.94
C VAL A 44 -4.57 -9.94 -12.37
N ASN A 45 -5.46 -9.70 -13.34
CA ASN A 45 -5.07 -9.58 -14.74
C ASN A 45 -4.29 -8.27 -15.04
N GLY A 46 -4.35 -7.28 -14.15
CA GLY A 46 -3.61 -6.03 -14.27
C GLY A 46 -2.17 -6.08 -13.72
N LEU A 47 -1.81 -7.09 -12.93
CA LEU A 47 -0.52 -7.17 -12.24
C LEU A 47 0.67 -7.15 -13.21
N ASP A 48 0.62 -7.96 -14.28
CA ASP A 48 1.70 -8.07 -15.26
C ASP A 48 2.05 -6.72 -15.90
N GLN A 49 1.02 -5.94 -16.26
CA GLN A 49 1.20 -4.64 -16.88
C GLN A 49 1.80 -3.63 -15.89
N ARG A 50 1.34 -3.62 -14.63
CA ARG A 50 1.91 -2.75 -13.59
C ARG A 50 3.39 -3.05 -13.35
N ILE A 51 3.77 -4.33 -13.30
CA ILE A 51 5.17 -4.76 -13.15
C ILE A 51 5.99 -4.34 -14.38
N ALA A 52 5.48 -4.55 -15.59
CA ALA A 52 6.14 -4.11 -16.82
C ALA A 52 6.39 -2.59 -16.83
N ASP A 53 5.42 -1.80 -16.35
CA ASP A 53 5.57 -0.35 -16.22
C ASP A 53 6.61 0.05 -15.17
N LEU A 54 6.71 -0.68 -14.05
CA LEU A 54 7.81 -0.50 -13.08
C LEU A 54 9.17 -0.76 -13.73
N ARG A 55 9.32 -1.85 -14.51
CA ARG A 55 10.56 -2.15 -15.24
C ARG A 55 10.92 -1.07 -16.23
N LYS A 56 9.94 -0.57 -16.99
CA LYS A 56 10.14 0.52 -17.95
C LYS A 56 10.58 1.81 -17.27
N LYS A 57 10.12 2.06 -16.04
CA LYS A 57 10.53 3.19 -15.19
C LYS A 57 11.85 2.94 -14.45
N GLY A 58 12.50 1.80 -14.65
CA GLY A 58 13.84 1.51 -14.14
C GLY A 58 13.88 0.80 -12.78
N TYR A 59 12.77 0.25 -12.28
CA TYR A 59 12.81 -0.56 -11.07
C TYR A 59 13.57 -1.87 -11.30
N ALA A 60 14.72 -1.99 -10.65
CA ALA A 60 15.73 -3.00 -10.98
C ALA A 60 15.65 -4.28 -10.15
N PHE A 61 14.85 -4.33 -9.07
CA PHE A 61 14.88 -5.40 -8.07
C PHE A 61 13.65 -6.30 -8.12
N GLU A 62 13.66 -7.37 -7.32
CA GLU A 62 12.52 -8.28 -7.14
C GLU A 62 12.07 -8.89 -8.49
N LYS A 63 13.00 -9.58 -9.17
CA LYS A 63 12.75 -10.30 -10.44
C LYS A 63 11.70 -11.41 -10.33
N GLU A 64 11.30 -11.77 -9.13
CA GLU A 64 10.29 -12.77 -8.84
C GLU A 64 8.85 -12.23 -8.99
N LEU A 65 8.66 -10.90 -9.04
CA LEU A 65 7.33 -10.27 -9.17
C LEU A 65 6.58 -10.79 -10.41
N GLU A 66 7.27 -10.94 -11.54
CA GLU A 66 6.70 -11.47 -12.77
C GLU A 66 6.19 -12.91 -12.62
N VAL A 67 6.91 -13.75 -11.88
CA VAL A 67 6.50 -15.14 -11.60
C VAL A 67 5.30 -15.14 -10.64
N GLN A 68 5.35 -14.30 -9.60
CA GLN A 68 4.27 -14.19 -8.63
C GLN A 68 2.95 -13.72 -9.28
N ALA A 69 3.00 -12.74 -10.17
CA ALA A 69 1.83 -12.28 -10.92
C ALA A 69 1.26 -13.38 -11.83
N ALA A 70 2.12 -14.10 -12.55
CA ALA A 70 1.70 -15.23 -13.37
C ALA A 70 1.06 -16.36 -12.53
N ASP A 71 1.58 -16.63 -11.34
CA ASP A 71 0.99 -17.60 -10.41
C ASP A 71 -0.39 -17.16 -9.91
N PHE A 72 -0.60 -15.86 -9.65
CA PHE A 72 -1.93 -15.33 -9.32
C PHE A 72 -2.90 -15.46 -10.49
N VAL A 73 -2.50 -15.14 -11.72
CA VAL A 73 -3.35 -15.32 -12.91
C VAL A 73 -3.77 -16.78 -13.06
N LYS A 74 -2.82 -17.71 -12.89
CA LYS A 74 -3.08 -19.15 -12.94
C LYS A 74 -4.00 -19.61 -11.80
N GLY A 75 -3.77 -19.11 -10.58
CA GLY A 75 -4.61 -19.40 -9.41
C GLY A 75 -6.04 -18.92 -9.61
N TRP A 76 -6.21 -17.69 -10.10
CA TRP A 76 -7.51 -17.09 -10.40
C TRP A 76 -8.29 -17.90 -11.44
N ALA A 77 -7.63 -18.29 -12.54
CA ALA A 77 -8.21 -19.13 -13.58
C ALA A 77 -8.68 -20.50 -13.05
N GLY A 78 -8.09 -20.98 -11.95
CA GLY A 78 -8.48 -22.21 -11.28
C GLY A 78 -9.67 -22.08 -10.30
N ILE A 79 -9.91 -20.89 -9.74
CA ILE A 79 -10.95 -20.70 -8.71
C ILE A 79 -12.19 -19.95 -9.22
N ALA A 80 -12.03 -18.99 -10.13
CA ALA A 80 -13.11 -18.10 -10.54
C ALA A 80 -14.31 -18.83 -11.18
N PRO A 81 -14.12 -19.78 -12.11
CA PRO A 81 -15.25 -20.46 -12.75
C PRO A 81 -16.13 -21.24 -11.76
N ASP A 82 -15.53 -21.84 -10.74
CA ASP A 82 -16.25 -22.62 -9.73
C ASP A 82 -17.07 -21.69 -8.81
N LEU A 83 -16.47 -20.55 -8.39
CA LEU A 83 -17.16 -19.53 -7.61
C LEU A 83 -18.33 -18.91 -8.41
N GLU A 84 -18.13 -18.58 -9.68
CA GLU A 84 -19.18 -18.06 -10.56
C GLU A 84 -20.35 -19.06 -10.73
N GLN A 85 -20.03 -20.35 -10.84
CA GLN A 85 -21.03 -21.41 -10.90
C GLN A 85 -21.81 -21.53 -9.59
N GLU A 86 -21.12 -21.50 -8.45
CA GLU A 86 -21.73 -21.57 -7.11
C GLU A 86 -22.66 -20.37 -6.87
N ILE A 87 -22.19 -19.15 -7.14
CA ILE A 87 -22.99 -17.91 -7.05
C ILE A 87 -24.24 -18.02 -7.92
N SER A 88 -24.10 -18.48 -9.15
CA SER A 88 -25.23 -18.61 -10.08
C SER A 88 -26.26 -19.63 -9.58
N ARG A 89 -25.79 -20.74 -8.99
CA ARG A 89 -26.65 -21.78 -8.40
C ARG A 89 -27.41 -21.25 -7.18
N GLU A 90 -26.72 -20.59 -6.27
CA GLU A 90 -27.31 -20.04 -5.05
C GLU A 90 -28.29 -18.91 -5.37
N ALA A 91 -27.90 -17.96 -6.23
CA ALA A 91 -28.78 -16.89 -6.68
C ALA A 91 -30.09 -17.42 -7.29
N ALA A 92 -30.01 -18.48 -8.10
CA ALA A 92 -31.21 -19.13 -8.64
C ALA A 92 -32.09 -19.77 -7.54
N GLY A 93 -31.47 -20.33 -6.49
CA GLY A 93 -32.18 -20.88 -5.33
C GLY A 93 -32.85 -19.81 -4.47
N LEU A 94 -32.15 -18.69 -4.25
CA LEU A 94 -32.64 -17.53 -3.51
C LEU A 94 -33.80 -16.86 -4.25
N ALA A 95 -33.69 -16.67 -5.58
CA ALA A 95 -34.77 -16.13 -6.40
C ALA A 95 -36.06 -16.97 -6.30
N ARG A 96 -35.95 -18.31 -6.34
CA ARG A 96 -37.10 -19.21 -6.14
C ARG A 96 -37.72 -19.09 -4.75
N SER A 97 -36.91 -18.78 -3.73
CA SER A 97 -37.36 -18.61 -2.34
C SER A 97 -38.01 -17.24 -2.10
N LEU A 98 -37.61 -16.23 -2.89
CA LEU A 98 -38.10 -14.86 -2.81
C LEU A 98 -39.50 -14.68 -3.41
N THR A 99 -39.78 -15.29 -4.56
CA THR A 99 -41.06 -15.12 -5.28
C THR A 99 -42.32 -15.38 -4.44
N PRO A 100 -42.39 -16.43 -3.58
CA PRO A 100 -43.54 -16.62 -2.70
C PRO A 100 -43.72 -15.51 -1.65
N LEU A 101 -42.63 -14.89 -1.17
CA LEU A 101 -42.68 -13.77 -0.23
C LEU A 101 -43.25 -12.52 -0.90
N GLU A 102 -42.80 -12.22 -2.11
CA GLU A 102 -43.32 -11.12 -2.96
C GLU A 102 -44.82 -11.28 -3.23
N THR A 103 -45.25 -12.49 -3.60
CA THR A 103 -46.66 -12.80 -3.87
C THR A 103 -47.52 -12.61 -2.63
N ARG A 104 -47.04 -13.03 -1.45
CA ARG A 104 -47.77 -12.85 -0.18
C ARG A 104 -47.84 -11.40 0.27
N LEU A 105 -46.76 -10.64 0.10
CA LEU A 105 -46.76 -9.20 0.39
C LEU A 105 -47.78 -8.47 -0.49
N ALA A 106 -47.78 -8.74 -1.79
CA ALA A 106 -48.76 -8.19 -2.72
C ALA A 106 -50.20 -8.52 -2.28
N GLY A 107 -50.46 -9.77 -1.89
CA GLY A 107 -51.74 -10.20 -1.34
C GLY A 107 -52.15 -9.44 -0.07
N LEU A 108 -51.23 -9.26 0.89
CA LEU A 108 -51.49 -8.52 2.12
C LEU A 108 -51.76 -7.03 1.89
N THR A 109 -51.08 -6.42 0.91
CA THR A 109 -51.31 -5.00 0.56
C THR A 109 -52.66 -4.75 -0.12
N GLY A 110 -53.23 -5.77 -0.78
CA GLY A 110 -54.55 -5.70 -1.42
C GLY A 110 -55.72 -6.18 -0.56
N ASP A 111 -55.45 -6.78 0.61
CA ASP A 111 -56.46 -7.35 1.50
C ASP A 111 -57.26 -6.25 2.22
N ARG A 112 -58.60 -6.35 2.18
CA ARG A 112 -59.53 -5.38 2.79
C ARG A 112 -60.06 -5.79 4.16
N SER A 113 -59.47 -6.83 4.76
CA SER A 113 -59.78 -7.28 6.11
C SER A 113 -59.43 -6.24 7.18
N THR A 114 -59.92 -6.41 8.40
CA THR A 114 -59.60 -5.48 9.50
C THR A 114 -58.11 -5.53 9.84
N PRO A 115 -57.48 -4.41 10.25
CA PRO A 115 -56.05 -4.39 10.55
C PRO A 115 -55.62 -5.43 11.59
N ALA A 116 -56.45 -5.67 12.61
CA ALA A 116 -56.19 -6.67 13.64
C ALA A 116 -56.11 -8.11 13.09
N ALA A 117 -56.86 -8.43 12.03
CA ALA A 117 -56.83 -9.76 11.41
C ALA A 117 -55.60 -9.97 10.50
N LEU A 118 -55.00 -8.89 10.00
CA LEU A 118 -53.85 -8.93 9.09
C LEU A 118 -52.51 -8.99 9.82
N LEU A 119 -52.42 -8.39 11.01
CA LEU A 119 -51.17 -8.31 11.80
C LEU A 119 -50.49 -9.68 11.99
N PRO A 120 -51.16 -10.79 12.38
CA PRO A 120 -50.49 -12.09 12.53
C PRO A 120 -49.88 -12.64 11.23
N ARG A 121 -50.48 -12.31 10.07
CA ARG A 121 -49.96 -12.72 8.76
C ARG A 121 -48.74 -11.90 8.37
N VAL A 122 -48.74 -10.61 8.70
CA VAL A 122 -47.60 -9.70 8.51
C VAL A 122 -46.41 -10.11 9.37
N GLU A 123 -46.63 -10.43 10.66
CA GLU A 123 -45.54 -10.90 11.53
C GLU A 123 -44.93 -12.21 11.04
N ARG A 124 -45.76 -13.15 10.53
CA ARG A 124 -45.23 -14.38 9.90
C ARG A 124 -44.36 -14.07 8.68
N LEU A 125 -44.82 -13.15 7.81
CA LEU A 125 -44.07 -12.77 6.63
C LEU A 125 -42.73 -12.10 6.99
N LYS A 126 -42.69 -11.28 8.06
CA LYS A 126 -41.43 -10.73 8.60
C LYS A 126 -40.46 -11.82 8.99
N SER A 127 -40.88 -12.80 9.81
CA SER A 127 -39.99 -13.90 10.21
C SER A 127 -39.49 -14.73 9.01
N GLU A 128 -40.32 -14.93 7.98
CA GLU A 128 -39.88 -15.62 6.77
C GLU A 128 -38.87 -14.79 5.94
N VAL A 129 -39.02 -13.47 5.91
CA VAL A 129 -38.04 -12.54 5.30
C VAL A 129 -36.72 -12.59 6.07
N GLU A 130 -36.75 -12.47 7.40
CA GLU A 130 -35.55 -12.55 8.26
C GLU A 130 -34.80 -13.88 8.10
N ILE A 131 -35.51 -15.00 7.94
CA ILE A 131 -34.89 -16.31 7.67
C ILE A 131 -34.18 -16.32 6.31
N LEU A 132 -34.78 -15.70 5.28
CA LEU A 132 -34.15 -15.64 3.96
C LEU A 132 -32.96 -14.68 3.95
N GLU A 133 -33.02 -13.57 4.69
CA GLU A 133 -31.89 -12.67 4.94
C GLU A 133 -30.71 -13.43 5.56
N GLY A 134 -30.92 -14.13 6.68
CA GLY A 134 -29.86 -14.91 7.33
C GLY A 134 -29.30 -16.04 6.45
N ARG A 135 -30.10 -16.60 5.54
CA ARG A 135 -29.61 -17.57 4.55
C ARG A 135 -28.70 -16.91 3.52
N ILE A 136 -29.03 -15.71 3.05
CA ILE A 136 -28.19 -14.97 2.10
C ILE A 136 -26.86 -14.61 2.74
N GLU A 137 -26.88 -14.10 3.97
CA GLU A 137 -25.66 -13.79 4.72
C GLU A 137 -24.75 -15.01 4.84
N ALA A 138 -25.30 -16.17 5.22
CA ALA A 138 -24.53 -17.42 5.32
C ALA A 138 -23.93 -17.87 3.97
N ILE A 139 -24.66 -17.67 2.86
CA ILE A 139 -24.14 -17.96 1.52
C ILE A 139 -23.00 -17.00 1.16
N GLU A 140 -23.17 -15.71 1.41
CA GLU A 140 -22.12 -14.71 1.15
C GLU A 140 -20.86 -14.97 1.96
N GLU A 141 -20.99 -15.30 3.25
CA GLU A 141 -19.86 -15.64 4.11
C GLU A 141 -19.13 -16.89 3.63
N ASN A 142 -19.86 -17.94 3.25
CA ASN A 142 -19.26 -19.17 2.74
C ASN A 142 -18.47 -18.92 1.45
N ILE A 143 -19.07 -18.22 0.48
CA ILE A 143 -18.40 -17.95 -0.79
C ILE A 143 -17.21 -17.00 -0.58
N ARG A 144 -17.34 -15.95 0.25
CA ARG A 144 -16.20 -15.09 0.60
C ARG A 144 -15.06 -15.87 1.26
N GLY A 145 -15.38 -16.76 2.20
CA GLY A 145 -14.40 -17.62 2.85
C GLY A 145 -13.69 -18.60 1.91
N ALA A 146 -14.26 -18.90 0.74
CA ALA A 146 -13.63 -19.77 -0.25
C ALA A 146 -12.46 -19.11 -1.01
N TYR A 147 -12.38 -17.77 -1.04
CA TYR A 147 -11.33 -17.05 -1.77
C TYR A 147 -10.66 -15.91 -0.97
N ASP A 148 -10.98 -15.75 0.31
CA ASP A 148 -10.50 -14.64 1.14
C ASP A 148 -8.97 -14.56 1.24
N GLN A 149 -8.29 -15.70 1.38
CA GLN A 149 -6.83 -15.78 1.43
C GLN A 149 -6.22 -15.37 0.09
N PHE A 150 -6.75 -15.87 -1.02
CA PHE A 150 -6.29 -15.49 -2.35
C PHE A 150 -6.46 -13.99 -2.59
N HIS A 151 -7.62 -13.43 -2.21
CA HIS A 151 -7.87 -11.99 -2.25
C HIS A 151 -6.88 -11.21 -1.35
N SER A 152 -6.57 -11.71 -0.15
CA SER A 152 -5.58 -11.09 0.74
C SER A 152 -4.19 -11.04 0.11
N ASP A 153 -3.75 -12.15 -0.49
CA ASP A 153 -2.42 -12.26 -1.10
C ASP A 153 -2.27 -11.33 -2.32
N VAL A 154 -3.31 -11.23 -3.16
CA VAL A 154 -3.34 -10.27 -4.28
C VAL A 154 -3.26 -8.84 -3.76
N ASN A 155 -4.06 -8.48 -2.75
CA ASN A 155 -4.05 -7.14 -2.16
C ASN A 155 -2.69 -6.76 -1.56
N GLN A 156 -1.98 -7.72 -0.96
CA GLN A 156 -0.63 -7.49 -0.43
C GLN A 156 0.35 -7.15 -1.55
N LEU A 157 0.30 -7.87 -2.67
CA LEU A 157 1.11 -7.55 -3.85
C LEU A 157 0.72 -6.18 -4.43
N GLU A 158 -0.58 -5.90 -4.59
CA GLU A 158 -1.05 -4.60 -5.10
C GLU A 158 -0.58 -3.42 -4.25
N TYR A 159 -0.64 -3.58 -2.92
CA TYR A 159 -0.13 -2.60 -1.98
C TYR A 159 1.38 -2.40 -2.12
N HIS A 160 2.14 -3.49 -2.27
CA HIS A 160 3.57 -3.42 -2.50
C HIS A 160 3.90 -2.72 -3.83
N LEU A 161 3.26 -3.09 -4.93
CA LEU A 161 3.42 -2.44 -6.24
C LEU A 161 3.09 -0.94 -6.16
N GLY A 162 2.04 -0.56 -5.43
CA GLY A 162 1.70 0.86 -5.20
C GLY A 162 2.81 1.64 -4.50
N ARG A 163 3.52 1.02 -3.54
CA ARG A 163 4.70 1.64 -2.91
C ARG A 163 5.88 1.79 -3.87
N LEU A 164 6.11 0.81 -4.74
CA LEU A 164 7.15 0.89 -5.78
C LEU A 164 6.82 1.97 -6.82
N GLU A 165 5.57 2.06 -7.25
CA GLU A 165 5.08 3.08 -8.18
C GLU A 165 5.26 4.49 -7.60
N TRP A 166 4.92 4.66 -6.31
CA TRP A 166 5.17 5.91 -5.60
C TRP A 166 6.67 6.20 -5.45
N THR A 167 7.49 5.20 -5.10
CA THR A 167 8.95 5.32 -5.01
C THR A 167 9.57 5.85 -6.30
N LEU A 168 9.20 5.27 -7.45
CA LEU A 168 9.71 5.70 -8.75
C LEU A 168 9.21 7.10 -9.12
N THR A 169 7.98 7.46 -8.72
CA THR A 169 7.45 8.81 -8.91
C THR A 169 8.28 9.82 -8.13
N GLU A 170 8.51 9.60 -6.84
CA GLU A 170 9.32 10.49 -6.01
C GLU A 170 10.77 10.58 -6.49
N LEU A 171 11.37 9.47 -6.94
CA LEU A 171 12.72 9.48 -7.53
C LEU A 171 12.77 10.30 -8.83
N SER A 172 11.73 10.26 -9.65
CA SER A 172 11.67 11.04 -10.89
C SER A 172 11.49 12.54 -10.66
N GLU A 173 10.96 12.92 -9.50
CA GLU A 173 10.72 14.30 -9.09
C GLU A 173 11.81 14.84 -8.15
N ALA A 174 12.75 14.00 -7.71
CA ALA A 174 13.77 14.37 -6.74
C ALA A 174 14.71 15.47 -7.27
N SER A 175 15.22 16.27 -6.34
CA SER A 175 16.24 17.30 -6.56
C SER A 175 17.64 16.72 -6.81
N PHE A 176 17.83 15.42 -6.59
CA PHE A 176 19.08 14.69 -6.81
C PHE A 176 18.95 13.70 -7.97
N GLN A 177 20.10 13.23 -8.46
CA GLN A 177 20.18 12.18 -9.47
C GLN A 177 20.77 10.91 -8.88
N LEU A 178 20.27 9.77 -9.36
CA LEU A 178 20.89 8.48 -9.10
C LEU A 178 22.21 8.35 -9.88
N LEU A 179 23.20 7.72 -9.27
CA LEU A 179 24.45 7.37 -9.94
C LEU A 179 24.19 6.35 -11.05
N ALA A 180 25.13 6.25 -12.00
CA ALA A 180 25.03 5.20 -13.01
C ALA A 180 25.02 3.81 -12.35
N ALA A 181 24.04 2.98 -12.72
CA ALA A 181 23.76 1.67 -12.12
C ALA A 181 23.36 1.67 -10.63
N GLU A 182 22.99 2.82 -10.07
CA GLU A 182 22.19 2.88 -8.85
C GLU A 182 20.71 2.71 -9.19
N SER A 183 19.96 2.06 -8.29
CA SER A 183 18.52 1.89 -8.46
C SER A 183 17.81 2.03 -7.13
N GLY A 184 16.65 2.69 -7.17
CA GLY A 184 15.79 2.85 -6.00
C GLY A 184 15.21 1.52 -5.53
N ILE A 185 15.33 1.25 -4.23
CA ILE A 185 14.71 0.10 -3.56
C ILE A 185 13.32 0.51 -3.07
N MET A 186 13.25 1.59 -2.29
CA MET A 186 12.01 2.05 -1.65
C MET A 186 12.13 3.53 -1.28
N ALA A 187 11.02 4.23 -1.25
CA ALA A 187 10.89 5.54 -0.61
C ALA A 187 9.82 5.50 0.48
N VAL A 188 9.90 6.42 1.45
CA VAL A 188 8.81 6.68 2.41
C VAL A 188 8.74 8.17 2.76
N LYS A 189 7.53 8.67 3.01
CA LYS A 189 7.35 9.99 3.62
C LYS A 189 8.00 9.98 5.01
N ALA A 190 8.78 11.01 5.30
CA ALA A 190 9.58 11.06 6.50
C ALA A 190 9.68 12.48 7.06
N VAL A 191 9.88 12.59 8.37
CA VAL A 191 10.33 13.79 9.06
C VAL A 191 11.67 13.50 9.72
N TRP A 192 12.67 14.31 9.42
CA TRP A 192 13.98 14.19 10.06
C TRP A 192 13.98 14.95 11.39
N ALA A 193 13.74 14.21 12.48
CA ALA A 193 13.70 14.72 13.84
C ALA A 193 15.13 15.03 14.34
N ARG A 194 15.61 16.27 14.11
CA ARG A 194 17.02 16.63 14.35
C ARG A 194 17.44 16.47 15.80
N GLU A 195 16.52 16.69 16.74
CA GLU A 195 16.75 16.57 18.18
C GLU A 195 16.32 15.22 18.76
N GLY A 196 16.04 14.23 17.90
CA GLY A 196 15.65 12.88 18.29
C GLY A 196 14.17 12.69 18.63
N LYS A 197 13.40 13.78 18.68
CA LYS A 197 11.94 13.79 18.76
C LYS A 197 11.38 14.78 17.77
N GLN A 198 10.33 14.39 17.06
CA GLN A 198 9.71 15.26 16.05
C GLN A 198 9.12 16.53 16.68
N THR A 199 9.44 17.65 16.08
CA THR A 199 8.92 19.00 16.30
C THR A 199 8.25 19.53 15.04
N LYS A 200 7.67 20.74 15.09
CA LYS A 200 7.03 21.35 13.91
C LYS A 200 8.04 22.05 12.99
N GLU A 201 9.25 22.24 13.50
CA GLU A 201 10.37 22.91 12.87
C GLU A 201 11.27 21.91 12.13
N ASP A 202 11.09 20.61 12.37
CA ASP A 202 11.81 19.55 11.70
C ASP A 202 11.38 19.44 10.23
N PRO A 203 12.33 19.25 9.30
CA PRO A 203 12.03 19.19 7.88
C PRO A 203 11.19 17.95 7.54
N GLU A 204 10.09 18.18 6.82
CA GLU A 204 9.26 17.11 6.24
C GLU A 204 9.68 16.82 4.80
N GLY A 205 9.66 15.55 4.40
CA GLY A 205 10.02 15.17 3.04
C GLY A 205 9.98 13.66 2.79
N VAL A 206 10.97 13.17 2.05
CA VAL A 206 11.04 11.80 1.56
C VAL A 206 12.40 11.18 1.90
N LEU A 207 12.34 10.03 2.57
CA LEU A 207 13.48 9.15 2.77
C LEU A 207 13.54 8.15 1.63
N PHE A 208 14.67 8.09 0.93
CA PHE A 208 14.94 7.16 -0.15
C PHE A 208 15.99 6.14 0.29
N LEU A 209 15.77 4.89 -0.08
CA LEU A 209 16.75 3.82 -0.01
C LEU A 209 17.04 3.33 -1.42
N THR A 210 18.31 3.31 -1.78
CA THR A 210 18.83 2.69 -3.00
C THR A 210 19.74 1.52 -2.63
N ASP A 211 20.21 0.79 -3.62
CA ASP A 211 21.25 -0.24 -3.43
C ASP A 211 22.62 0.31 -3.03
N GLN A 212 22.80 1.63 -3.01
CA GLN A 212 24.09 2.27 -2.73
C GLN A 212 24.05 3.34 -1.65
N ARG A 213 22.91 4.01 -1.46
CA ARG A 213 22.75 5.17 -0.58
C ARG A 213 21.42 5.16 0.15
N ILE A 214 21.41 5.76 1.33
CA ILE A 214 20.20 6.25 1.99
C ILE A 214 20.21 7.77 1.92
N LEU A 215 19.12 8.37 1.47
CA LEU A 215 19.03 9.80 1.18
C LEU A 215 17.77 10.38 1.82
N PHE A 216 17.86 11.63 2.29
CA PHE A 216 16.68 12.37 2.74
C PHE A 216 16.59 13.71 2.01
N GLU A 217 15.49 13.85 1.27
CA GLU A 217 15.10 15.09 0.64
C GLU A 217 14.03 15.77 1.49
N GLN A 218 14.21 17.03 1.83
CA GLN A 218 13.11 17.88 2.29
C GLN A 218 12.21 18.16 1.09
N LYS A 219 10.90 17.97 1.25
CA LYS A 219 9.90 18.23 0.20
C LYS A 219 8.60 18.66 0.85
N GLU A 220 8.46 19.96 1.12
CA GLU A 220 7.31 20.50 1.85
C GLU A 220 6.94 21.94 1.45
N LYS A 221 5.68 22.32 1.72
CA LYS A 221 5.19 23.69 1.47
C LYS A 221 5.36 24.55 2.72
N VAL A 222 6.43 25.33 2.77
CA VAL A 222 6.72 26.24 3.89
C VAL A 222 6.04 27.59 3.70
N ALA A 223 5.45 28.13 4.76
CA ALA A 223 4.86 29.47 4.75
C ALA A 223 5.98 30.53 4.74
N THR A 224 6.13 31.26 3.63
CA THR A 224 7.20 32.27 3.48
C THR A 224 6.78 33.66 3.94
N LYS A 225 5.48 33.96 4.00
CA LYS A 225 4.94 35.23 4.53
C LYS A 225 3.71 35.03 5.40
N LYS A 226 3.66 35.76 6.52
CA LYS A 226 2.51 35.88 7.40
C LYS A 226 2.17 37.35 7.59
N VAL A 227 0.91 37.74 7.35
CA VAL A 227 0.38 39.08 7.65
C VAL A 227 -0.79 38.91 8.62
N LEU A 228 -0.74 39.54 9.79
CA LEU A 228 -1.78 39.46 10.83
C LEU A 228 -2.27 38.03 11.11
N PHE A 229 -1.33 37.10 11.36
CA PHE A 229 -1.58 35.68 11.62
C PHE A 229 -2.17 34.86 10.45
N VAL A 230 -2.36 35.47 9.28
CA VAL A 230 -2.78 34.77 8.06
C VAL A 230 -1.56 34.43 7.20
N VAL A 231 -1.43 33.17 6.80
CA VAL A 231 -0.42 32.73 5.82
C VAL A 231 -0.81 33.28 4.45
N THR A 232 0.02 34.15 3.88
CA THR A 232 -0.26 34.81 2.60
C THR A 232 0.47 34.16 1.43
N GLU A 233 1.57 33.45 1.70
CA GLU A 233 2.41 32.85 0.66
C GLU A 233 3.02 31.54 1.19
N LYS A 234 3.04 30.52 0.33
CA LYS A 234 3.69 29.24 0.58
C LYS A 234 4.62 28.93 -0.59
N GLU A 235 5.84 28.49 -0.29
CA GLU A 235 6.82 28.05 -1.26
C GLU A 235 7.11 26.56 -1.06
N LEU A 236 7.29 25.83 -2.16
CA LEU A 236 7.74 24.44 -2.10
C LEU A 236 9.25 24.47 -1.87
N VAL A 237 9.69 24.02 -0.70
CA VAL A 237 11.10 23.74 -0.43
C VAL A 237 11.35 22.30 -0.86
N GLN A 238 12.27 22.11 -1.80
CA GLN A 238 12.69 20.80 -2.27
C GLN A 238 14.22 20.74 -2.39
N GLU A 239 14.87 20.03 -1.47
CA GLU A 239 16.34 19.97 -1.37
C GLU A 239 16.81 18.68 -0.71
N LEU A 240 17.82 18.04 -1.30
CA LEU A 240 18.55 16.94 -0.65
C LEU A 240 19.32 17.48 0.56
N LEU A 241 18.87 17.15 1.77
CA LEU A 241 19.53 17.62 2.99
C LEU A 241 20.73 16.75 3.38
N TRP A 242 20.63 15.44 3.16
CA TRP A 242 21.73 14.53 3.41
C TRP A 242 21.61 13.24 2.60
N GLU A 243 22.78 12.63 2.38
CA GLU A 243 22.93 11.32 1.81
C GLU A 243 24.07 10.58 2.51
N VAL A 244 23.93 9.27 2.67
CA VAL A 244 24.96 8.41 3.25
C VAL A 244 25.04 7.11 2.45
N PRO A 245 26.23 6.66 2.02
CA PRO A 245 26.40 5.31 1.49
C PRO A 245 25.85 4.25 2.44
N VAL A 246 25.02 3.31 1.95
CA VAL A 246 24.42 2.27 2.81
C VAL A 246 25.44 1.40 3.54
N VAL A 247 26.64 1.26 2.96
CA VAL A 247 27.77 0.54 3.57
C VAL A 247 28.27 1.20 4.86
N LEU A 248 28.02 2.50 5.06
CA LEU A 248 28.40 3.23 6.27
C LEU A 248 27.31 3.21 7.35
N VAL A 249 26.15 2.57 7.10
CA VAL A 249 25.15 2.34 8.13
C VAL A 249 25.69 1.27 9.09
N GLU A 250 26.01 1.68 10.31
CA GLU A 250 26.45 0.76 11.35
C GLU A 250 25.25 -0.04 11.88
N GLU A 251 24.15 0.65 12.17
CA GLU A 251 22.94 0.07 12.73
C GLU A 251 21.67 0.79 12.26
N ALA A 252 20.61 0.01 12.02
CA ALA A 252 19.25 0.51 11.85
C ALA A 252 18.36 -0.08 12.96
N ARG A 253 17.59 0.77 13.64
CA ARG A 253 16.65 0.37 14.69
C ARG A 253 15.29 1.01 14.50
N SER A 254 14.24 0.27 14.81
CA SER A 254 12.91 0.83 14.98
C SER A 254 12.70 1.31 16.41
N ARG A 255 11.88 2.34 16.59
CA ARG A 255 11.43 2.79 17.92
C ARG A 255 9.90 2.96 17.90
N LYS A 256 9.26 2.70 19.04
CA LYS A 256 7.85 3.02 19.28
C LYS A 256 7.77 4.25 20.18
N GLU A 257 7.10 5.31 19.74
CA GLU A 257 6.74 6.44 20.61
C GLU A 257 5.21 6.58 20.74
N GLY A 258 4.70 6.45 21.97
CA GLY A 258 3.30 6.76 22.31
C GLY A 258 2.35 5.56 22.52
N PHE A 259 1.23 5.82 23.19
CA PHE A 259 0.22 4.83 23.64
C PHE A 259 -0.70 4.30 22.52
N LEU A 260 -0.47 4.71 21.26
CA LEU A 260 -1.32 4.40 20.10
C LEU A 260 -0.60 3.61 18.99
N ASN A 261 0.55 2.98 19.29
CA ASN A 261 1.20 1.96 18.45
C ASN A 261 1.20 2.27 16.95
N LYS A 262 1.82 3.36 16.56
CA LYS A 262 2.31 3.48 15.19
C LYS A 262 3.80 3.18 15.27
N ASP A 263 4.19 2.04 14.71
CA ASP A 263 5.59 1.62 14.64
C ASP A 263 6.29 2.49 13.59
N ASP A 264 6.44 3.78 13.83
CA ASP A 264 6.71 4.76 12.78
C ASP A 264 8.09 5.44 12.91
N TYR A 265 8.94 5.08 13.88
CA TYR A 265 10.29 5.67 13.98
C TYR A 265 11.39 4.74 13.48
N LEU A 266 12.34 5.32 12.76
CA LEU A 266 13.61 4.72 12.30
C LEU A 266 14.78 5.53 12.85
N GLU A 267 15.73 4.84 13.49
CA GLU A 267 17.02 5.40 13.88
C GLU A 267 18.11 4.73 13.08
N LEU A 268 19.02 5.53 12.52
CA LEU A 268 20.22 5.05 11.84
C LEU A 268 21.43 5.60 12.57
N THR A 269 22.36 4.73 12.94
CA THR A 269 23.71 5.13 13.36
C THR A 269 24.69 4.82 12.23
N PHE A 270 25.66 5.70 12.07
CA PHE A 270 26.63 5.60 10.98
C PHE A 270 28.05 5.51 11.52
N GLU A 271 28.92 4.91 10.73
CA GLU A 271 30.36 4.91 11.00
C GLU A 271 30.93 6.34 10.96
N SER A 272 32.08 6.55 11.62
CA SER A 272 32.76 7.86 11.73
C SER A 272 33.18 8.52 10.41
N ARG A 273 33.01 7.82 9.28
CA ARG A 273 33.27 8.31 7.92
C ARG A 273 32.04 8.93 7.26
N ALA A 274 30.85 8.76 7.83
CA ALA A 274 29.64 9.39 7.37
C ALA A 274 29.63 10.89 7.74
N PRO A 275 28.85 11.73 7.02
CA PRO A 275 28.75 13.17 7.33
C PRO A 275 28.07 13.47 8.68
N MET A 276 27.51 12.46 9.35
CA MET A 276 26.83 12.55 10.63
C MET A 276 26.85 11.20 11.33
N ASP A 277 26.80 11.21 12.67
CA ASP A 277 26.88 9.99 13.48
C ASP A 277 25.54 9.27 13.59
N LYS A 278 24.43 10.01 13.56
CA LYS A 278 23.09 9.47 13.79
C LYS A 278 22.00 10.32 13.15
N VAL A 279 20.92 9.67 12.69
CA VAL A 279 19.64 10.33 12.37
C VAL A 279 18.46 9.67 13.06
N HIS A 280 17.44 10.47 13.33
CA HIS A 280 16.15 10.03 13.84
C HIS A 280 15.07 10.45 12.86
N LEU A 281 14.25 9.49 12.44
CA LEU A 281 13.25 9.68 11.40
C LEU A 281 11.90 9.19 11.91
N HIS A 282 10.88 10.01 11.78
CA HIS A 282 9.50 9.54 11.81
C HIS A 282 9.07 9.25 10.36
N ILE A 283 8.63 8.05 10.07
CA ILE A 283 8.28 7.53 8.74
C ILE A 283 6.85 6.98 8.72
N TRP A 284 6.13 7.19 7.62
CA TRP A 284 4.73 6.74 7.48
C TRP A 284 4.61 5.26 7.05
N GLN A 285 5.51 4.41 7.56
CA GLN A 285 5.54 2.96 7.38
C GLN A 285 6.09 2.29 8.64
N ARG A 286 6.01 0.96 8.72
CA ARG A 286 6.56 0.23 9.87
C ARG A 286 8.08 0.36 9.91
N GLY A 287 8.62 0.82 11.03
CA GLY A 287 10.06 0.93 11.29
C GLY A 287 10.79 -0.39 11.08
N ASP A 288 10.21 -1.50 11.53
CA ASP A 288 10.80 -2.85 11.37
C ASP A 288 10.98 -3.24 9.89
N ASP A 289 10.02 -2.89 9.04
CA ASP A 289 10.11 -3.15 7.60
C ASP A 289 11.29 -2.37 6.99
N TRP A 290 11.48 -1.12 7.42
CA TRP A 290 12.60 -0.30 6.98
C TRP A 290 13.95 -0.76 7.51
N VAL A 291 14.01 -1.22 8.77
CA VAL A 291 15.22 -1.87 9.32
C VAL A 291 15.61 -3.08 8.46
N ALA A 292 14.65 -3.93 8.09
CA ALA A 292 14.90 -5.07 7.22
C ALA A 292 15.40 -4.65 5.83
N LEU A 293 14.80 -3.62 5.22
CA LEU A 293 15.23 -3.08 3.93
C LEU A 293 16.67 -2.54 3.99
N VAL A 294 16.99 -1.72 4.99
CA VAL A 294 18.33 -1.13 5.16
C VAL A 294 19.38 -2.21 5.36
N ASN A 295 19.10 -3.22 6.19
CA ASN A 295 20.02 -4.33 6.42
C ASN A 295 20.27 -5.17 5.16
N ARG A 296 19.23 -5.43 4.37
CA ARG A 296 19.36 -6.12 3.07
C ARG A 296 20.16 -5.30 2.05
N ALA A 297 19.95 -3.99 2.00
CA ALA A 297 20.71 -3.09 1.14
C ALA A 297 22.20 -3.07 1.54
N ARG A 298 22.48 -2.92 2.84
CA ARG A 298 23.84 -2.99 3.39
C ARG A 298 24.54 -4.32 3.11
N ALA A 299 23.81 -5.44 3.18
CA ALA A 299 24.32 -6.78 2.87
C ALA A 299 24.54 -7.03 1.37
N GLY A 300 24.02 -6.16 0.49
CA GLY A 300 24.04 -6.35 -0.96
C GLY A 300 23.05 -7.41 -1.45
N ASP A 301 22.07 -7.80 -0.64
CA ASP A 301 21.13 -8.89 -0.97
C ASP A 301 20.26 -8.57 -2.19
N PHE A 302 19.98 -7.29 -2.42
CA PHE A 302 19.20 -6.84 -3.58
C PHE A 302 19.91 -7.12 -4.92
N ASP A 303 21.24 -7.24 -4.93
CA ASP A 303 21.97 -7.58 -6.16
C ASP A 303 21.62 -9.01 -6.64
N GLN A 304 21.17 -9.90 -5.74
CA GLN A 304 20.78 -11.29 -6.07
C GLN A 304 19.41 -11.37 -6.76
N THR A 305 18.52 -10.42 -6.47
CA THR A 305 17.15 -10.36 -7.00
C THR A 305 16.99 -9.35 -8.13
N ARG A 306 18.09 -8.82 -8.69
CA ARG A 306 18.01 -7.88 -9.81
C ARG A 306 17.35 -8.48 -11.03
N ALA A 307 16.35 -7.77 -11.55
CA ALA A 307 15.75 -7.98 -12.87
C ALA A 307 16.53 -7.24 -13.96
N ILE A 308 17.14 -6.10 -13.64
CA ILE A 308 17.95 -5.30 -14.56
C ILE A 308 19.44 -5.49 -14.21
N PRO A 309 20.25 -6.08 -15.11
CA PRO A 309 21.66 -6.35 -14.85
C PRO A 309 22.49 -5.07 -14.79
N ILE A 310 23.50 -5.08 -13.92
CA ILE A 310 24.51 -4.01 -13.84
C ILE A 310 25.52 -4.20 -14.98
N ASP A 311 25.94 -3.11 -15.61
CA ASP A 311 27.05 -3.14 -16.57
C ASP A 311 28.35 -3.60 -15.87
N LYS A 312 28.95 -4.66 -16.40
CA LYS A 312 30.21 -5.21 -15.90
C LYS A 312 31.35 -4.19 -15.95
N SER A 313 31.34 -3.26 -16.90
CA SER A 313 32.36 -2.21 -17.01
C SER A 313 32.39 -1.30 -15.77
N LEU A 314 31.21 -0.98 -15.21
CA LEU A 314 31.08 -0.17 -14.00
C LEU A 314 31.56 -0.92 -12.76
N LEU A 315 31.30 -2.22 -12.68
CA LEU A 315 31.81 -3.07 -11.59
C LEU A 315 33.33 -3.13 -11.60
N GLU A 316 33.94 -3.28 -12.77
CA GLU A 316 35.40 -3.31 -12.89
C GLU A 316 36.04 -1.96 -12.57
N ARG A 317 35.39 -0.83 -12.90
CA ARG A 317 35.87 0.50 -12.49
C ARG A 317 35.95 0.64 -10.98
N VAL A 318 34.90 0.26 -10.25
CA VAL A 318 34.90 0.32 -8.77
C VAL A 318 35.99 -0.58 -8.18
N LYS A 319 36.18 -1.79 -8.72
CA LYS A 319 37.23 -2.71 -8.24
C LYS A 319 38.64 -2.18 -8.45
N ASN A 320 38.87 -1.48 -9.56
CA ASN A 320 40.18 -0.94 -9.92
C ASN A 320 40.40 0.49 -9.44
N ALA A 321 39.45 1.04 -8.67
CA ALA A 321 39.54 2.39 -8.17
C ALA A 321 40.75 2.57 -7.24
N PRO A 322 41.44 3.72 -7.30
CA PRO A 322 42.66 3.94 -6.53
C PRO A 322 42.39 3.89 -5.03
N THR A 323 43.29 3.26 -4.27
CA THR A 323 43.26 3.23 -2.79
C THR A 323 44.10 4.35 -2.16
N LYS A 324 44.87 5.09 -2.98
CA LYS A 324 45.65 6.27 -2.59
C LYS A 324 45.48 7.39 -3.59
N CYS A 325 45.46 8.63 -3.12
CA CYS A 325 45.45 9.81 -3.96
C CYS A 325 46.72 9.85 -4.83
N PRO A 326 46.62 9.92 -6.17
CA PRO A 326 47.78 10.02 -7.04
C PRO A 326 48.61 11.30 -6.85
N SER A 327 47.99 12.37 -6.33
CA SER A 327 48.64 13.67 -6.14
C SER A 327 49.41 13.76 -4.81
N CYS A 328 48.82 13.35 -3.69
CA CYS A 328 49.46 13.48 -2.36
C CYS A 328 49.83 12.16 -1.67
N GLY A 329 49.45 11.00 -2.22
CA GLY A 329 49.69 9.68 -1.62
C GLY A 329 48.83 9.34 -0.41
N GLY A 330 47.94 10.24 0.03
CA GLY A 330 47.00 10.02 1.13
C GLY A 330 46.04 8.85 0.84
N ALA A 331 45.68 8.09 1.87
CA ALA A 331 44.76 6.96 1.74
C ALA A 331 43.35 7.43 1.36
N ILE A 332 42.67 6.73 0.46
CA ILE A 332 41.28 7.04 0.11
C ILE A 332 40.39 6.21 1.02
N ASN A 333 39.75 6.87 2.00
CA ASN A 333 38.93 6.19 3.02
C ASN A 333 37.42 6.28 2.74
N GLN A 334 37.01 7.18 1.83
CA GLN A 334 35.62 7.31 1.40
C GLN A 334 35.17 6.08 0.59
N PRO A 335 33.94 5.59 0.78
CA PRO A 335 33.39 4.52 -0.06
C PRO A 335 33.31 4.95 -1.53
N ILE A 336 33.76 4.06 -2.42
CA ILE A 336 33.64 4.27 -3.87
C ILE A 336 32.41 3.51 -4.36
N LEU A 337 31.39 4.26 -4.79
CA LEU A 337 30.13 3.73 -5.25
C LEU A 337 30.17 3.42 -6.76
N ARG A 338 29.34 2.47 -7.19
CA ARG A 338 29.11 2.17 -8.61
C ARG A 338 28.50 3.40 -9.28
N GLY A 339 29.08 3.76 -10.41
CA GLY A 339 28.67 4.92 -11.20
C GLY A 339 29.31 6.24 -10.80
N MET A 340 30.16 6.28 -9.77
CA MET A 340 30.98 7.46 -9.51
C MET A 340 32.05 7.63 -10.59
N GLU A 341 32.18 8.84 -11.11
CA GLU A 341 33.22 9.17 -12.10
C GLU A 341 34.48 9.76 -11.47
N SER A 342 34.33 10.39 -10.31
CA SER A 342 35.44 10.97 -9.56
C SER A 342 35.12 11.11 -8.08
N ILE A 343 36.16 11.28 -7.29
CA ILE A 343 36.10 11.56 -5.86
C ILE A 343 37.10 12.67 -5.50
N HIS A 344 36.86 13.37 -4.40
CA HIS A 344 37.80 14.35 -3.87
C HIS A 344 38.72 13.74 -2.83
N CYS A 345 40.01 14.05 -2.88
CA CYS A 345 40.95 13.66 -1.82
C CYS A 345 40.69 14.46 -0.54
N GLU A 346 40.38 13.78 0.57
CA GLU A 346 40.14 14.39 1.89
C GLU A 346 41.35 15.18 2.44
N TYR A 347 42.57 14.89 1.95
CA TYR A 347 43.80 15.51 2.44
C TYR A 347 44.25 16.73 1.63
N CYS A 348 44.15 16.66 0.29
CA CYS A 348 44.68 17.71 -0.59
C CYS A 348 43.65 18.34 -1.53
N GLY A 349 42.40 17.86 -1.51
CA GLY A 349 41.30 18.36 -2.35
C GLY A 349 41.34 17.93 -3.81
N ASP A 350 42.38 17.20 -4.24
CA ASP A 350 42.56 16.78 -5.63
C ASP A 350 41.39 15.91 -6.13
N VAL A 351 41.00 16.11 -7.39
CA VAL A 351 39.91 15.35 -8.03
C VAL A 351 40.49 14.09 -8.66
N ILE A 352 40.18 12.95 -8.06
CA ILE A 352 40.65 11.64 -8.48
C ILE A 352 39.58 11.01 -9.37
N ARG A 353 39.92 10.76 -10.63
CA ARG A 353 39.04 10.01 -11.56
C ARG A 353 39.05 8.53 -11.24
N ILE A 354 37.88 7.90 -11.33
CA ILE A 354 37.66 6.46 -11.05
C ILE A 354 37.56 5.66 -12.34
#